data_AF-A0A452XKR1-F1
#
_entry.id   AF-A0A452XKR1-F1
#
_cell.length_a   1.000
_cell.length_b   1.000
_cell.length_c   1.000
_cell.angle_alpha   90.00
_cell.angle_beta   90.00
_cell.angle_gamma   90.00
#
_symmetry.space_group_name_H-M   'P 1'
#
loop_
_entity.id
_entity.type
_entity.pdbx_description
1 polymer ?
#
loop_
_entity_poly.entity_id
_entity_poly.type
_entity_poly.pdbx_seq_one_letter_code
_entity_poly.pdbx_strand_id
1 'polypeptide(L)'
;MPSLNSNLPDQGSQDGDSTEAGSSSTNSTTTASHILVNNKMLTRMETTLAAFKEFQLIGREKEKSEIIQLITNGDGRQFEVISVCGMGGLGKTTVVRDVYQSQELRGKFEKCACVTIMRPFNCDELLENLAGQFGYEDVADMIRHLEGKKCLIVLDDLSSMREWDAIIPHFTALETSSRIIVTTRVEDIAKHCSKKRKNIYKLQGLELNDAHDLFIQKVWIVCLHTAFV
;
A
#
# COMPACT_ATOMS: atom_id res chain seq x y z
N MET A 1 -34.47 31.93 -25.25
CA MET A 1 -35.89 32.17 -25.56
C MET A 1 -35.92 32.87 -26.91
N PRO A 2 -36.43 32.21 -27.97
CA PRO A 2 -37.89 32.20 -28.23
C PRO A 2 -38.51 30.85 -28.64
N SER A 3 -39.75 30.67 -28.18
CA SER A 3 -40.96 30.01 -28.73
C SER A 3 -40.92 28.81 -29.71
N LEU A 4 -41.45 27.68 -29.21
CA LEU A 4 -42.58 26.86 -29.70
C LEU A 4 -43.08 27.06 -31.15
N ASN A 5 -43.22 25.95 -31.91
CA ASN A 5 -44.56 25.47 -32.30
C ASN A 5 -44.59 23.99 -32.72
N SER A 6 -45.77 23.40 -32.52
CA SER A 6 -46.21 22.01 -32.67
C SER A 6 -46.49 21.58 -34.12
N ASN A 7 -46.52 20.25 -34.37
CA ASN A 7 -47.71 19.52 -34.86
C ASN A 7 -47.38 18.08 -35.35
N LEU A 8 -48.02 17.09 -34.71
CA LEU A 8 -48.49 15.81 -35.28
C LEU A 8 -49.77 16.09 -36.13
N PRO A 9 -50.54 15.13 -36.73
CA PRO A 9 -50.54 13.65 -36.65
C PRO A 9 -50.81 12.91 -38.00
N ASP A 10 -50.84 11.57 -37.99
CA ASP A 10 -51.87 10.67 -38.60
C ASP A 10 -51.33 9.24 -38.67
N GLN A 11 -52.10 8.15 -38.79
CA GLN A 11 -53.33 7.62 -38.19
C GLN A 11 -53.45 6.18 -38.70
N GLY A 12 -54.26 5.37 -37.99
CA GLY A 12 -54.95 4.21 -38.56
C GLY A 12 -54.29 2.85 -38.29
N SER A 13 -55.01 1.78 -37.90
CA SER A 13 -56.42 1.58 -37.57
C SER A 13 -56.61 0.10 -37.16
N GLN A 14 -57.51 -0.17 -36.19
CA GLN A 14 -58.56 -1.22 -36.15
C GLN A 14 -58.20 -2.72 -36.33
N ASP A 15 -58.78 -3.73 -35.68
CA ASP A 15 -60.01 -3.98 -34.88
C ASP A 15 -59.75 -5.21 -33.94
N GLY A 16 -60.42 -5.33 -32.78
CA GLY A 16 -61.49 -6.33 -32.49
C GLY A 16 -60.93 -7.73 -32.14
N ASP A 17 -61.37 -8.53 -31.16
CA ASP A 17 -62.60 -8.66 -30.37
C ASP A 17 -62.33 -9.63 -29.18
N SER A 18 -63.29 -9.63 -28.26
CA SER A 18 -63.52 -10.24 -26.95
C SER A 18 -63.01 -11.64 -26.51
N THR A 19 -62.57 -11.64 -25.24
CA THR A 19 -63.01 -12.47 -24.08
C THR A 19 -62.51 -13.92 -23.85
N GLU A 20 -61.98 -14.06 -22.62
CA GLU A 20 -62.08 -15.16 -21.64
C GLU A 20 -60.88 -16.08 -21.31
N ALA A 21 -60.55 -16.01 -20.01
CA ALA A 21 -60.06 -17.04 -19.09
C ALA A 21 -58.70 -17.73 -19.30
N GLY A 22 -57.86 -17.63 -18.27
CA GLY A 22 -57.05 -18.78 -17.83
C GLY A 22 -55.56 -18.54 -17.57
N SER A 23 -55.21 -18.51 -16.28
CA SER A 23 -54.03 -19.13 -15.68
C SER A 23 -52.59 -18.65 -16.00
N SER A 24 -51.96 -18.16 -14.93
CA SER A 24 -50.68 -18.65 -14.37
C SER A 24 -49.33 -18.12 -14.91
N SER A 25 -48.44 -17.93 -13.93
CA SER A 25 -46.98 -17.80 -13.97
C SER A 25 -46.37 -16.43 -14.33
N THR A 26 -46.20 -15.60 -13.30
CA THR A 26 -45.19 -14.55 -13.27
C THR A 26 -43.81 -15.19 -13.07
N ASN A 27 -42.93 -15.04 -14.06
CA ASN A 27 -41.56 -15.56 -14.03
C ASN A 27 -40.71 -14.85 -12.98
N SER A 28 -40.37 -15.61 -11.95
CA SER A 28 -39.34 -15.37 -10.95
C SER A 28 -37.95 -15.52 -11.59
N THR A 29 -37.38 -14.45 -12.14
CA THR A 29 -35.96 -14.50 -12.60
C THR A 29 -35.13 -13.29 -12.20
N THR A 30 -35.72 -12.22 -11.68
CA THR A 30 -34.96 -10.99 -11.33
C THR A 30 -34.33 -11.00 -9.92
N THR A 31 -34.69 -11.94 -9.05
CA THR A 31 -34.29 -11.89 -7.62
C THR A 31 -32.94 -12.58 -7.33
N ALA A 32 -32.54 -13.59 -8.11
CA ALA A 32 -31.35 -14.39 -7.84
C ALA A 32 -30.02 -13.67 -8.16
N SER A 33 -30.00 -12.88 -9.25
CA SER A 33 -28.82 -12.11 -9.67
C SER A 33 -28.52 -10.95 -8.70
N HIS A 34 -29.55 -10.29 -8.16
CA HIS A 34 -29.39 -9.21 -7.19
C HIS A 34 -28.87 -9.69 -5.83
N ILE A 35 -29.28 -10.89 -5.39
CA ILE A 35 -28.79 -11.53 -4.14
C ILE A 35 -27.33 -11.99 -4.29
N LEU A 36 -26.96 -12.57 -5.44
CA LEU A 36 -25.59 -13.05 -5.67
C LEU A 36 -24.57 -11.89 -5.77
N VAL A 37 -24.96 -10.76 -6.36
CA VAL A 37 -24.13 -9.54 -6.44
C VAL A 37 -23.94 -8.92 -5.05
N ASN A 38 -24.99 -8.85 -4.22
CA ASN A 38 -24.88 -8.38 -2.84
C ASN A 38 -24.01 -9.30 -1.98
N ASN A 39 -24.15 -10.62 -2.11
CA ASN A 39 -23.33 -11.58 -1.35
C ASN A 39 -21.85 -11.53 -1.76
N LYS A 40 -21.54 -11.34 -3.05
CA LYS A 40 -20.16 -11.11 -3.53
C LYS A 40 -19.57 -9.78 -3.04
N MET A 41 -20.40 -8.74 -2.92
CA MET A 41 -19.95 -7.44 -2.41
C MET A 41 -19.71 -7.49 -0.89
N LEU A 42 -20.61 -8.14 -0.13
CA LEU A 42 -20.47 -8.38 1.31
C LEU A 42 -19.24 -9.22 1.62
N THR A 43 -19.03 -10.35 0.93
CA THR A 43 -17.83 -11.19 1.12
C THR A 43 -16.55 -10.46 0.73
N ARG A 44 -16.55 -9.59 -0.30
CA ARG A 44 -15.41 -8.70 -0.58
C ARG A 44 -15.19 -7.70 0.55
N MET A 45 -16.24 -7.07 1.09
CA MET A 45 -16.11 -6.13 2.21
C MET A 45 -15.64 -6.81 3.49
N GLU A 46 -16.09 -8.04 3.77
CA GLU A 46 -15.68 -8.85 4.93
C GLU A 46 -14.23 -9.33 4.80
N THR A 47 -13.83 -9.82 3.61
CA THR A 47 -12.43 -10.19 3.33
C THR A 47 -11.51 -8.97 3.40
N THR A 48 -11.99 -7.83 2.87
CA THR A 48 -11.28 -6.56 2.93
C THR A 48 -11.19 -6.06 4.37
N LEU A 49 -12.24 -6.19 5.18
CA LEU A 49 -12.26 -5.82 6.60
C LEU A 49 -11.37 -6.75 7.46
N ALA A 50 -11.33 -8.05 7.13
CA ALA A 50 -10.44 -9.02 7.77
C ALA A 50 -8.96 -8.71 7.44
N ALA A 51 -8.65 -8.44 6.18
CA ALA A 51 -7.32 -7.97 5.76
C ALA A 51 -6.98 -6.60 6.39
N PHE A 52 -7.92 -5.65 6.45
CA PHE A 52 -7.73 -4.36 7.12
C PHE A 52 -7.49 -4.52 8.63
N LYS A 53 -8.13 -5.49 9.29
CA LYS A 53 -7.89 -5.82 10.70
C LYS A 53 -6.56 -6.53 10.93
N GLU A 54 -6.01 -7.25 9.95
CA GLU A 54 -4.70 -7.89 10.08
C GLU A 54 -3.53 -6.91 10.13
N PHE A 55 -3.71 -5.67 9.65
CA PHE A 55 -2.67 -4.64 9.57
C PHE A 55 -2.89 -3.43 10.48
N GLN A 56 -3.86 -3.46 11.40
CA GLN A 56 -4.04 -2.34 12.33
C GLN A 56 -2.77 -2.19 13.18
N LEU A 57 -2.10 -1.05 13.02
CA LEU A 57 -0.81 -0.76 13.64
C LEU A 57 -1.02 -0.34 15.10
N ILE A 58 -1.33 -1.31 15.97
CA ILE A 58 -1.57 -1.04 17.40
C ILE A 58 -0.30 -0.53 18.07
N GLY A 59 -0.42 0.54 18.86
CA GLY A 59 0.63 1.02 19.75
C GLY A 59 1.87 1.58 19.06
N ARG A 60 1.76 1.96 17.78
CA ARG A 60 2.91 2.45 16.99
C ARG A 60 2.70 3.82 16.35
N GLU A 61 1.64 4.53 16.74
CA GLU A 61 1.28 5.82 16.16
C GLU A 61 2.37 6.87 16.39
N LYS A 62 3.04 6.80 17.54
CA LYS A 62 4.18 7.65 17.86
C LYS A 62 5.34 7.38 16.91
N GLU A 63 5.75 6.12 16.76
CA GLU A 63 6.87 5.73 15.91
C GLU A 63 6.60 6.05 14.44
N LYS A 64 5.38 5.80 13.96
CA LYS A 64 4.92 6.23 12.63
C LYS A 64 5.11 7.74 12.44
N SER A 65 4.59 8.52 13.39
CA SER A 65 4.64 9.99 13.32
C SER A 65 6.08 10.51 13.32
N GLU A 66 6.95 9.95 14.18
CA GLU A 66 8.36 10.34 14.26
C GLU A 66 9.11 9.99 12.97
N ILE A 67 8.87 8.81 12.37
CA ILE A 67 9.48 8.45 11.09
C ILE A 67 8.98 9.35 9.96
N ILE A 68 7.68 9.68 9.90
CA ILE A 68 7.13 10.65 8.93
C ILE A 68 7.83 12.01 9.07
N GLN A 69 8.05 12.48 10.30
CA GLN A 69 8.78 13.72 10.54
C GLN A 69 10.22 13.66 10.03
N LEU A 70 10.92 12.54 10.21
CA LEU A 70 12.27 12.36 9.64
C LEU A 70 12.25 12.42 8.11
N ILE A 71 11.23 11.86 7.47
CA ILE A 71 11.05 11.90 6.02
C ILE A 71 10.82 13.34 5.54
N THR A 72 10.01 14.13 6.25
CA THR A 72 9.63 15.48 5.83
C THR A 72 10.66 16.56 6.18
N ASN A 73 11.43 16.40 7.25
CA ASN A 73 12.28 17.45 7.82
C ASN A 73 13.74 17.42 7.32
N GLY A 74 13.95 17.06 6.06
CA GLY A 74 15.30 17.00 5.47
C GLY A 74 15.91 18.39 5.24
N ASP A 75 17.24 18.46 5.21
CA ASP A 75 17.96 19.73 5.07
C ASP A 75 18.08 20.26 3.63
N GLY A 76 17.59 19.50 2.65
CA GLY A 76 17.55 19.86 1.23
C GLY A 76 18.91 19.87 0.52
N ARG A 77 20.00 19.43 1.17
CA ARG A 77 21.36 19.49 0.61
C ARG A 77 21.75 18.26 -0.21
N GLN A 78 21.22 17.11 0.17
CA GLN A 78 21.41 15.81 -0.49
C GLN A 78 20.23 14.92 -0.14
N PHE A 79 19.98 13.88 -0.93
CA PHE A 79 19.00 12.87 -0.54
C PHE A 79 19.41 12.26 0.82
N GLU A 80 18.41 11.88 1.62
CA GLU A 80 18.64 11.37 2.96
C GLU A 80 18.23 9.91 3.08
N VAL A 81 19.03 9.15 3.81
CA VAL A 81 18.75 7.75 4.16
C VAL A 81 18.26 7.70 5.60
N ILE A 82 17.09 7.10 5.81
CA ILE A 82 16.44 6.92 7.10
C ILE A 82 16.46 5.43 7.42
N SER A 83 17.19 5.05 8.46
CA SER A 83 17.37 3.64 8.81
C SER A 83 16.54 3.26 10.02
N VAL A 84 15.61 2.33 9.87
CA VAL A 84 14.81 1.76 10.96
C VAL A 84 15.43 0.43 11.39
N CYS A 85 15.94 0.36 12.61
CA CYS A 85 16.64 -0.82 13.13
C CYS A 85 16.07 -1.33 14.44
N GLY A 86 16.40 -2.58 14.79
CA GLY A 86 15.94 -3.24 16.01
C GLY A 86 15.84 -4.75 15.83
N MET A 87 15.59 -5.47 16.94
CA MET A 87 15.50 -6.94 16.94
C MET A 87 14.47 -7.48 15.93
N GLY A 88 14.65 -8.75 15.55
CA GLY A 88 13.65 -9.49 14.78
C GLY A 88 12.30 -9.53 15.52
N GLY A 89 11.19 -9.55 14.77
CA GLY A 89 9.84 -9.63 15.35
C GLY A 89 9.25 -8.33 15.90
N LEU A 90 10.01 -7.22 15.97
CA LEU A 90 9.49 -5.94 16.48
C LEU A 90 8.50 -5.22 15.55
N GLY A 91 8.31 -5.71 14.31
CA GLY A 91 7.39 -5.10 13.35
C GLY A 91 7.97 -3.92 12.54
N LYS A 92 9.29 -3.84 12.35
CA LYS A 92 9.95 -2.79 11.53
C LYS A 92 9.32 -2.64 10.15
N THR A 93 9.20 -3.74 9.41
CA THR A 93 8.54 -3.80 8.11
C THR A 93 7.10 -3.31 8.18
N THR A 94 6.37 -3.68 9.24
CA THR A 94 4.98 -3.26 9.44
C THR A 94 4.88 -1.75 9.62
N VAL A 95 5.69 -1.17 10.52
CA VAL A 95 5.71 0.28 10.75
C VAL A 95 6.13 1.05 9.50
N VAL A 96 7.19 0.62 8.82
CA VAL A 96 7.65 1.29 7.58
C VAL A 96 6.64 1.16 6.45
N ARG A 97 5.96 0.01 6.32
CA ARG A 97 4.90 -0.16 5.31
C ARG A 97 3.73 0.79 5.57
N ASP A 98 3.33 0.95 6.83
CA ASP A 98 2.27 1.88 7.21
C ASP A 98 2.67 3.34 6.99
N VAL A 99 3.92 3.70 7.28
CA VAL A 99 4.50 5.02 6.93
C VAL A 99 4.50 5.24 5.43
N TYR A 100 4.93 4.26 4.63
CA TYR A 100 4.98 4.35 3.17
C TYR A 100 3.59 4.58 2.55
N GLN A 101 2.55 3.97 3.14
CA GLN A 101 1.16 4.08 2.70
C GLN A 101 0.42 5.27 3.33
N SER A 102 1.10 6.07 4.15
CA SER A 102 0.45 7.13 4.92
C SER A 102 -0.06 8.26 4.03
N GLN A 103 -1.21 8.82 4.41
CA GLN A 103 -1.82 9.93 3.70
C GLN A 103 -0.97 11.20 3.78
N GLU A 104 -0.15 11.35 4.83
CA GLU A 104 0.78 12.45 5.04
C GLU A 104 1.94 12.46 4.03
N LEU A 105 2.29 11.33 3.43
CA LEU A 105 3.31 11.23 2.39
C LEU A 105 2.73 11.25 0.97
N ARG A 106 1.41 11.08 0.83
CA ARG A 106 0.73 11.08 -0.46
C ARG A 106 0.94 12.39 -1.20
N GLY A 107 1.40 12.28 -2.45
CA GLY A 107 1.67 13.44 -3.32
C GLY A 107 2.93 14.23 -2.95
N LYS A 108 3.71 13.82 -1.94
CA LYS A 108 4.97 14.47 -1.60
C LYS A 108 6.16 14.01 -2.44
N PHE A 109 6.02 12.89 -3.15
CA PHE A 109 7.06 12.26 -3.98
C PHE A 109 6.48 11.96 -5.36
N GLU A 110 7.28 12.14 -6.40
CA GLU A 110 6.88 11.88 -7.78
C GLU A 110 6.90 10.39 -8.11
N LYS A 111 7.83 9.66 -7.50
CA LYS A 111 8.04 8.23 -7.71
C LYS A 111 8.24 7.55 -6.37
N CYS A 112 7.58 6.41 -6.17
CA CYS A 112 7.69 5.62 -4.95
C CYS A 112 7.90 4.15 -5.30
N ALA A 113 8.76 3.46 -4.56
CA ALA A 113 8.93 2.01 -4.67
C ALA A 113 9.24 1.41 -3.29
N CYS A 114 8.82 0.17 -3.07
CA CYS A 114 9.03 -0.56 -1.82
C CYS A 114 9.37 -2.01 -2.14
N VAL A 115 10.61 -2.42 -1.87
CA VAL A 115 11.11 -3.75 -2.18
C VAL A 115 11.67 -4.42 -0.93
N THR A 116 11.38 -5.70 -0.75
CA THR A 116 12.03 -6.55 0.26
C THR A 116 13.21 -7.26 -0.39
N ILE A 117 14.37 -7.20 0.26
CA ILE A 117 15.60 -7.79 -0.23
C ILE A 117 15.53 -9.32 -0.08
N MET A 118 15.45 -10.02 -1.21
CA MET A 118 15.33 -11.47 -1.22
C MET A 118 16.62 -12.18 -0.85
N ARG A 119 16.48 -13.46 -0.46
CA ARG A 119 17.58 -14.34 -0.06
C ARG A 119 17.62 -15.57 -0.99
N PRO A 120 18.77 -15.91 -1.59
CA PRO A 120 20.05 -15.20 -1.51
C PRO A 120 20.01 -13.80 -2.14
N PHE A 121 20.92 -12.90 -1.71
CA PHE A 121 20.96 -11.53 -2.25
C PHE A 121 21.39 -11.53 -3.72
N ASN A 122 20.59 -10.90 -4.56
CA ASN A 122 20.90 -10.58 -5.95
C ASN A 122 20.58 -9.10 -6.21
N CYS A 123 21.61 -8.32 -6.56
CA CYS A 123 21.45 -6.89 -6.79
C CYS A 123 20.67 -6.61 -8.10
N ASP A 124 20.90 -7.42 -9.13
CA ASP A 124 20.25 -7.23 -10.43
C ASP A 124 18.74 -7.47 -10.32
N GLU A 125 18.35 -8.57 -9.68
CA GLU A 125 16.92 -8.89 -9.43
C GLU A 125 16.23 -7.82 -8.56
N LEU A 126 16.95 -7.25 -7.58
CA LEU A 126 16.43 -6.14 -6.77
C LEU A 126 16.20 -4.89 -7.63
N LEU A 127 17.14 -4.55 -8.52
CA LEU A 127 17.04 -3.40 -9.40
C LEU A 127 15.94 -3.59 -10.45
N GLU A 128 15.79 -4.80 -10.99
CA GLU A 128 14.69 -5.17 -11.90
C GLU A 128 13.33 -5.03 -11.20
N ASN A 129 13.22 -5.46 -9.94
CA ASN A 129 11.99 -5.29 -9.15
C ASN A 129 11.67 -3.80 -8.95
N LEU A 130 12.67 -2.99 -8.60
CA LEU A 130 12.50 -1.54 -8.49
C LEU A 130 12.09 -0.91 -9.83
N ALA A 131 12.71 -1.30 -10.94
CA ALA A 131 12.35 -0.83 -12.27
C ALA A 131 10.88 -1.11 -12.59
N GLY A 132 10.43 -2.36 -12.36
CA GLY A 132 9.04 -2.75 -12.53
C GLY A 132 8.07 -1.94 -11.68
N GLN A 133 8.40 -1.67 -10.40
CA GLN A 133 7.56 -0.84 -9.53
C GLN A 133 7.50 0.63 -9.97
N PHE A 134 8.60 1.16 -10.52
CA PHE A 134 8.62 2.52 -11.06
C PHE A 134 8.00 2.65 -12.46
N GLY A 135 7.69 1.53 -13.11
CA GLY A 135 7.09 1.45 -14.44
C GLY A 135 8.10 1.45 -15.59
N TYR A 136 9.30 0.92 -15.38
CA TYR A 136 10.36 0.79 -16.39
C TYR A 136 10.66 -0.69 -16.66
N GLU A 137 10.93 -1.01 -17.92
CA GLU A 137 11.32 -2.37 -18.35
C GLU A 137 12.83 -2.62 -18.18
N ASP A 138 13.64 -1.56 -18.16
CA ASP A 138 15.09 -1.62 -18.10
C ASP A 138 15.64 -0.79 -16.92
N VAL A 139 16.67 -1.33 -16.26
CA VAL A 139 17.30 -0.72 -15.08
C VAL A 139 18.05 0.55 -15.44
N ALA A 140 18.75 0.59 -16.58
CA ALA A 140 19.47 1.79 -17.00
C ALA A 140 18.47 2.91 -17.34
N ASP A 141 17.34 2.56 -17.96
CA ASP A 141 16.27 3.52 -18.24
C ASP A 141 15.62 4.07 -16.97
N MET A 142 15.38 3.21 -15.97
CA MET A 142 14.94 3.64 -14.64
C MET A 142 15.92 4.66 -14.05
N ILE A 143 17.22 4.31 -13.94
CA ILE A 143 18.23 5.18 -13.30
C ILE A 143 18.27 6.56 -13.97
N ARG A 144 18.25 6.59 -15.31
CA ARG A 144 18.24 7.84 -16.08
C ARG A 144 17.01 8.69 -15.81
N HIS A 145 15.83 8.07 -15.70
CA HIS A 145 14.58 8.80 -15.47
C HIS A 145 14.31 9.19 -14.02
N LEU A 146 14.97 8.55 -13.06
CA LEU A 146 14.94 8.95 -11.65
C LEU A 146 15.83 10.17 -11.37
N GLU A 147 16.75 10.51 -12.27
CA GLU A 147 17.60 11.70 -12.16
C GLU A 147 16.73 12.96 -12.06
N GLY A 148 16.99 13.78 -11.03
CA GLY A 148 16.23 15.02 -10.80
C GLY A 148 14.79 14.80 -10.34
N LYS A 149 14.34 13.56 -10.11
CA LYS A 149 13.02 13.24 -9.57
C LYS A 149 13.07 13.08 -8.07
N LYS A 150 12.01 13.57 -7.41
CA LYS A 150 11.84 13.38 -5.97
C LYS A 150 11.27 12.00 -5.68
N CYS A 151 12.10 11.10 -5.17
CA CYS A 151 11.74 9.70 -4.95
C CYS A 151 11.63 9.32 -3.46
N LEU A 152 10.73 8.38 -3.16
CA LEU A 152 10.70 7.64 -1.89
C LEU A 152 10.94 6.16 -2.16
N ILE A 153 12.08 5.64 -1.74
CA ILE A 153 12.47 4.24 -1.93
C ILE A 153 12.50 3.54 -0.58
N VAL A 154 11.84 2.40 -0.44
CA VAL A 154 11.95 1.53 0.73
C VAL A 154 12.72 0.27 0.36
N LEU A 155 13.81 0.02 1.10
CA LEU A 155 14.62 -1.20 1.04
C LEU A 155 14.43 -1.98 2.35
N ASP A 156 13.62 -3.02 2.29
CA ASP A 156 13.21 -3.79 3.47
C ASP A 156 14.09 -5.04 3.68
N ASP A 157 14.45 -5.29 4.94
CA ASP A 157 15.23 -6.43 5.46
C ASP A 157 16.70 -6.53 4.96
N LEU A 158 17.39 -5.39 4.94
CA LEU A 158 18.83 -5.32 4.65
C LEU A 158 19.66 -6.06 5.72
N SER A 159 20.50 -7.00 5.29
CA SER A 159 21.22 -7.93 6.18
C SER A 159 22.73 -7.74 6.24
N SER A 160 23.32 -6.97 5.33
CA SER A 160 24.74 -6.65 5.38
C SER A 160 25.09 -5.26 4.85
N MET A 161 26.24 -4.72 5.28
CA MET A 161 26.81 -3.48 4.70
C MET A 161 27.15 -3.67 3.21
N ARG A 162 27.54 -4.88 2.80
CA ARG A 162 27.87 -5.20 1.40
C ARG A 162 26.66 -5.08 0.48
N GLU A 163 25.47 -5.47 0.95
CA GLU A 163 24.22 -5.26 0.20
C GLU A 163 23.98 -3.77 -0.02
N TRP A 164 24.14 -2.95 1.02
CA TRP A 164 24.00 -1.50 0.89
C TRP A 164 25.01 -0.90 -0.08
N ASP A 165 26.28 -1.28 0.05
CA ASP A 165 27.37 -0.79 -0.80
C ASP A 165 27.20 -1.19 -2.27
N ALA A 166 26.50 -2.30 -2.55
CA ALA A 166 26.11 -2.69 -3.89
C ALA A 166 24.93 -1.88 -4.43
N ILE A 167 23.95 -1.54 -3.59
CA ILE A 167 22.71 -0.87 -4.00
C ILE A 167 22.88 0.65 -4.16
N ILE A 168 23.53 1.31 -3.20
CA ILE A 168 23.57 2.78 -3.13
C ILE A 168 24.21 3.49 -4.35
N PRO A 169 25.19 2.92 -5.07
CA PRO A 169 25.77 3.59 -6.25
C PRO A 169 24.76 3.86 -7.36
N HIS A 170 23.66 3.10 -7.42
CA HIS A 170 22.61 3.28 -8.44
C HIS A 170 21.70 4.50 -8.18
N PHE A 171 21.80 5.13 -7.00
CA PHE A 171 20.91 6.21 -6.56
C PHE A 171 21.66 7.52 -6.26
N THR A 172 22.89 7.68 -6.71
CA THR A 172 23.71 8.88 -6.43
C THR A 172 23.22 10.15 -7.12
N ALA A 173 22.47 10.02 -8.21
CA ALA A 173 21.92 11.11 -9.01
C ALA A 173 20.47 11.50 -8.62
N LEU A 174 19.94 10.94 -7.52
CA LEU A 174 18.63 11.32 -7.01
C LEU A 174 18.60 12.79 -6.58
N GLU A 175 17.44 13.42 -6.74
CA GLU A 175 17.20 14.78 -6.29
C GLU A 175 17.34 14.92 -4.77
N THR A 176 17.77 16.08 -4.26
CA THR A 176 18.17 16.25 -2.85
C THR A 176 17.02 16.10 -1.86
N SER A 177 15.78 16.28 -2.29
CA SER A 177 14.60 16.04 -1.47
C SER A 177 14.09 14.58 -1.52
N SER A 178 14.78 13.69 -2.24
CA SER A 178 14.54 12.24 -2.23
C SER A 178 14.89 11.60 -0.88
N ARG A 179 14.23 10.49 -0.58
CA ARG A 179 14.39 9.73 0.66
C ARG A 179 14.51 8.24 0.37
N ILE A 180 15.47 7.60 1.04
CA ILE A 180 15.58 6.14 1.08
C ILE A 180 15.31 5.70 2.51
N ILE A 181 14.37 4.78 2.70
CA ILE A 181 14.11 4.13 3.98
C ILE A 181 14.73 2.74 3.93
N VAL A 182 15.53 2.39 4.93
CA VAL A 182 16.10 1.06 5.09
C VAL A 182 15.55 0.41 6.35
N THR A 183 15.09 -0.83 6.30
CA THR A 183 14.87 -1.63 7.51
C THR A 183 16.00 -2.64 7.69
N THR A 184 16.48 -2.81 8.91
CA THR A 184 17.52 -3.81 9.21
C THR A 184 17.43 -4.32 10.64
N ARG A 185 17.92 -5.52 10.91
CA ARG A 185 18.02 -6.06 12.28
C ARG A 185 19.24 -5.54 13.03
N VAL A 186 20.24 -5.05 12.32
CA VAL A 186 21.57 -4.76 12.87
C VAL A 186 21.79 -3.25 12.92
N GLU A 187 22.06 -2.74 14.12
CA GLU A 187 22.25 -1.30 14.34
C GLU A 187 23.45 -0.74 13.56
N ASP A 188 24.51 -1.52 13.42
CA ASP A 188 25.72 -1.07 12.70
C ASP A 188 25.49 -0.94 11.20
N ILE A 189 24.62 -1.78 10.61
CA ILE A 189 24.19 -1.62 9.22
C ILE A 189 23.41 -0.31 9.07
N ALA A 190 22.51 0.01 10.01
CA ALA A 190 21.76 1.27 9.99
C ALA A 190 22.69 2.49 10.08
N LYS A 191 23.73 2.43 10.93
CA LYS A 191 24.76 3.48 11.02
C LYS A 191 25.56 3.63 9.74
N HIS A 192 25.83 2.53 9.05
CA HIS A 192 26.53 2.54 7.76
C HIS A 192 25.68 3.17 6.65
N CYS A 193 24.36 2.92 6.65
CA CYS A 193 23.45 3.47 5.64
C CYS A 193 23.16 4.97 5.85
N SER A 194 22.91 5.38 7.10
CA SER A 194 22.49 6.75 7.43
C SER A 194 23.66 7.64 7.86
N LYS A 195 24.01 8.62 7.02
CA LYS A 195 25.07 9.61 7.29
C LYS A 195 24.87 10.42 8.59
N LYS A 196 23.63 10.64 9.02
CA LYS A 196 23.28 11.44 10.21
C LYS A 196 22.66 10.56 11.28
N ARG A 197 23.14 10.67 12.53
CA ARG A 197 22.58 9.92 13.67
C ARG A 197 21.07 10.16 13.87
N LYS A 198 20.60 11.39 13.63
CA LYS A 198 19.16 11.73 13.75
C LYS A 198 18.27 10.94 12.77
N ASN A 199 18.84 10.38 11.70
CA ASN A 199 18.10 9.61 10.69
C ASN A 199 18.06 8.10 11.01
N ILE A 200 18.55 7.69 12.18
CA ILE A 200 18.51 6.29 12.63
C ILE A 200 17.41 6.16 13.68
N TYR A 201 16.39 5.37 13.36
CA TYR A 201 15.25 5.10 14.23
C TYR A 201 15.36 3.69 14.83
N LYS A 202 15.61 3.59 16.13
CA LYS A 202 15.72 2.30 16.82
C LYS A 202 14.37 1.89 17.40
N LEU A 203 13.66 1.03 16.67
CA LEU A 203 12.36 0.51 17.09
C LEU A 203 12.50 -0.34 18.35
N GLN A 204 11.65 -0.08 19.34
CA GLN A 204 11.60 -0.83 20.60
C GLN A 204 10.43 -1.83 20.61
N GLY A 205 10.37 -2.67 21.65
CA GLY A 205 9.18 -3.45 21.96
C GLY A 205 7.96 -2.55 22.18
N LEU A 206 6.77 -3.11 21.98
CA LEU A 206 5.52 -2.45 22.35
C LEU A 206 5.44 -2.32 23.88
N GLU A 207 4.71 -1.31 24.34
CA GLU A 207 4.31 -1.23 25.75
C GLU A 207 3.38 -2.41 26.10
N LEU A 208 3.31 -2.77 27.39
CA LEU A 208 2.58 -3.97 27.82
C LEU A 208 1.11 -3.96 27.39
N ASN A 209 0.45 -2.82 27.50
CA ASN A 209 -0.95 -2.67 27.12
C ASN A 209 -1.14 -2.85 25.61
N ASP A 210 -0.31 -2.19 24.81
CA ASP A 210 -0.36 -2.32 23.35
C ASP A 210 -0.02 -3.74 22.87
N ALA A 211 0.95 -4.40 23.53
CA ALA A 211 1.30 -5.79 23.26
C ALA A 211 0.14 -6.74 23.58
N HIS A 212 -0.55 -6.50 24.70
CA HIS A 212 -1.73 -7.25 25.10
C HIS A 212 -2.89 -7.04 24.13
N ASP A 213 -3.15 -5.79 23.73
CA ASP A 213 -4.20 -5.46 22.76
C ASP A 213 -3.92 -6.07 21.39
N LEU A 214 -2.66 -6.03 20.95
CA LEU A 214 -2.22 -6.70 19.73
C LEU A 214 -2.42 -8.21 19.80
N PHE A 215 -2.10 -8.82 20.95
CA PHE A 215 -2.33 -10.25 21.16
C PHE A 215 -3.82 -10.60 21.09
N ILE A 216 -4.68 -9.86 21.80
CA ILE A 216 -6.13 -10.08 21.76
C ILE A 216 -6.66 -9.94 20.34
N GLN A 217 -6.29 -8.89 19.62
CA GLN A 217 -6.76 -8.69 18.25
C GLN A 217 -6.34 -9.84 17.34
N LYS A 218 -5.10 -10.30 17.43
CA LYS A 218 -4.59 -11.41 16.60
C LYS A 218 -5.25 -12.74 16.94
N VAL A 219 -5.41 -13.06 18.23
CA VAL A 219 -6.06 -14.31 18.68
C VAL A 219 -7.56 -14.29 18.33
N TRP A 220 -8.24 -13.17 18.51
CA TRP A 220 -9.66 -13.02 18.17
C TRP A 220 -9.91 -13.29 16.68
N ILE A 221 -9.07 -12.74 15.79
CA ILE A 221 -9.18 -12.97 14.34
C ILE A 221 -9.02 -14.46 13.98
N VAL A 222 -8.08 -15.15 14.63
CA VAL A 222 -7.85 -16.58 14.40
C VAL A 222 -9.04 -17.42 14.87
N CYS A 223 -9.55 -17.17 16.08
CA CYS A 223 -10.69 -17.91 16.62
C CYS A 223 -11.99 -17.68 15.83
N LEU A 224 -12.21 -16.49 15.30
CA LEU A 224 -13.40 -16.20 14.47
C LEU A 224 -13.36 -16.97 13.14
N HIS A 225 -12.20 -17.10 12.49
CA HIS A 225 -12.07 -17.85 11.25
C HIS A 225 -12.23 -19.36 11.44
N THR A 226 -11.77 -19.91 12.57
CA THR A 226 -11.92 -21.34 12.86
C THR A 226 -13.32 -21.75 13.34
N ALA A 227 -14.14 -20.80 13.82
CA ALA A 227 -15.49 -21.08 14.30
C ALA A 227 -16.57 -21.08 13.19
N PHE A 228 -16.20 -20.68 11.97
CA PHE A 228 -17.10 -20.60 10.81
C PHE A 228 -16.69 -21.54 9.65
N VAL A 229 -15.81 -22.52 9.89
CA VAL A 229 -15.54 -23.67 9.01
C VAL A 229 -16.08 -24.92 9.68
#